data_AF-A0A2J6X661-F1
#
_entry.id   AF-A0A2J6X661-F1
#
_cell.length_a   1.000
_cell.length_b   1.000
_cell.length_c   1.000
_cell.angle_alpha   90.00
_cell.angle_beta   90.00
_cell.angle_gamma   90.00
#
_symmetry.space_group_name_H-M   'P 1'
#
loop_
_entity.id
_entity.type
_entity.pdbx_description
1 polymer ?
#
loop_
_entity_poly.entity_id
_entity_poly.type
_entity_poly.pdbx_seq_one_letter_code
_entity_poly.pdbx_strand_id
1 'polypeptide(L)'
;MKKVLLMIGFIFIFASSIGAKEMVTITDMAGRKITIPKKVERVVALSGSLRYIVYLQAFDKIVGIEGIEKKRVMKGIPATGKAYWLVIKDKV
;
A
#
# COMPACT_ATOMS: atom_id res chain seq x y z
N MET A 1 29.12 34.67 -11.93
CA MET A 1 28.58 33.67 -12.88
C MET A 1 29.01 32.24 -12.54
N LYS A 2 30.32 31.92 -12.45
CA LYS A 2 30.80 30.56 -12.12
C LYS A 2 30.28 29.99 -10.78
N LYS A 3 30.22 30.81 -9.72
CA LYS A 3 29.67 30.40 -8.39
C LYS A 3 28.18 30.07 -8.41
N VAL A 4 27.39 30.76 -9.24
CA VAL A 4 25.95 30.53 -9.41
C VAL A 4 25.71 29.23 -10.18
N LEU A 5 26.50 28.98 -11.23
CA LEU A 5 26.44 27.74 -12.00
C LEU A 5 26.81 26.52 -11.13
N LEU A 6 27.80 26.69 -10.24
CA LEU A 6 28.22 25.66 -9.29
C LEU A 6 27.14 25.37 -8.23
N MET A 7 26.42 26.40 -7.77
CA MET A 7 25.31 26.26 -6.83
C MET A 7 24.09 25.57 -7.45
N ILE A 8 23.75 25.89 -8.70
CA ILE A 8 22.66 25.22 -9.45
C ILE A 8 23.01 23.75 -9.68
N GLY A 9 24.26 23.44 -10.04
CA GLY A 9 24.74 22.06 -10.16
C GLY A 9 24.64 21.29 -8.85
N PHE A 10 24.97 21.92 -7.72
CA PHE A 10 24.87 21.30 -6.39
C PHE A 10 23.42 21.01 -5.98
N ILE A 11 22.49 21.93 -6.28
CA ILE A 11 21.05 21.74 -6.05
C ILE A 11 20.50 20.59 -6.91
N PHE A 12 20.95 20.47 -8.17
CA PHE A 12 20.54 19.39 -9.06
C PHE A 12 21.02 18.02 -8.59
N ILE A 13 22.24 17.93 -8.05
CA ILE A 13 22.81 16.70 -7.48
C ILE A 13 22.11 16.31 -6.17
N PHE A 14 21.74 17.28 -5.34
CA PHE A 14 21.01 17.02 -4.09
C PHE A 14 19.54 16.62 -4.35
N ALA A 15 18.90 17.19 -5.37
CA ALA A 15 17.54 16.83 -5.77
C ALA A 15 17.43 15.38 -6.29
N SER A 16 18.50 14.86 -6.91
CA SER A 16 18.50 13.52 -7.49
C SER A 16 18.72 12.40 -6.46
N SER A 17 19.27 12.69 -5.28
CA SER A 17 19.48 11.70 -4.20
C SER A 17 18.25 11.47 -3.30
N ILE A 18 17.25 12.35 -3.34
CA ILE A 18 16.06 12.30 -2.47
C ILE A 18 15.01 11.27 -2.93
N GLY A 19 15.12 10.77 -4.17
CA GLY A 19 14.10 9.90 -4.79
C GLY A 19 14.25 8.39 -4.55
N ALA A 20 15.37 7.91 -4.00
CA ALA A 20 15.61 6.48 -3.86
C ALA A 20 14.81 5.89 -2.70
N LYS A 21 13.75 5.13 -3.00
CA LYS A 21 13.02 4.37 -1.97
C LYS A 21 13.89 3.22 -1.46
N GLU A 22 14.03 3.10 -0.15
CA GLU A 22 14.67 1.93 0.46
C GLU A 22 13.87 0.67 0.06
N MET A 23 14.58 -0.36 -0.42
CA MET A 23 13.97 -1.59 -0.94
C MET A 23 14.25 -2.76 0.00
N VAL A 24 13.34 -3.73 0.05
CA VAL A 24 13.50 -4.99 0.78
C VAL A 24 13.14 -6.15 -0.13
N THR A 25 13.90 -7.24 -0.04
CA THR A 25 13.62 -8.49 -0.74
C THR A 25 13.06 -9.51 0.24
N ILE A 26 11.91 -10.08 -0.10
CA ILE A 26 11.21 -11.10 0.68
C ILE A 26 11.01 -12.36 -0.17
N THR A 27 10.98 -13.52 0.48
CA THR A 27 10.57 -14.79 -0.15
C THR A 27 9.16 -15.11 0.32
N ASP A 28 8.23 -15.33 -0.61
CA ASP A 28 6.87 -15.70 -0.25
C ASP A 28 6.69 -17.21 -0.03
N MET A 29 5.47 -17.63 0.30
CA MET A 29 5.15 -19.04 0.55
C MET A 29 5.26 -19.94 -0.69
N ALA A 30 5.32 -19.36 -1.90
CA ALA A 30 5.52 -20.09 -3.16
C ALA A 30 7.01 -20.11 -3.56
N GLY A 31 7.92 -19.58 -2.74
CA GLY A 31 9.36 -19.54 -3.01
C GLY A 31 9.80 -18.42 -3.94
N ARG A 32 8.91 -17.48 -4.30
CA ARG A 32 9.25 -16.34 -5.17
C ARG A 32 10.05 -15.31 -4.38
N LYS A 33 11.15 -14.82 -4.95
CA LYS A 33 11.88 -13.66 -4.42
C LYS A 33 11.30 -12.38 -4.99
N ILE A 34 10.71 -11.54 -4.14
CA ILE A 34 10.04 -10.30 -4.53
C ILE A 34 10.74 -9.13 -3.84
N THR A 35 11.10 -8.11 -4.62
CA THR A 35 11.67 -6.86 -4.09
C THR A 35 10.62 -5.75 -4.13
N ILE A 36 10.34 -5.14 -2.99
CA ILE A 36 9.36 -4.06 -2.83
C ILE A 36 9.97 -2.87 -2.07
N PRO A 37 9.38 -1.66 -2.17
CA PRO A 37 9.72 -0.57 -1.27
C PRO A 37 9.47 -0.99 0.18
N LYS A 38 10.45 -0.76 1.06
CA LYS A 38 10.36 -1.03 2.49
C LYS A 38 9.17 -0.30 3.12
N LYS A 39 8.87 0.91 2.65
CA LYS A 39 7.67 1.66 3.00
C LYS A 39 6.59 1.47 1.92
N VAL A 40 5.58 0.66 2.23
CA VAL A 40 4.39 0.48 1.39
C VAL A 40 3.38 1.60 1.67
N GLU A 41 2.92 2.26 0.61
CA GLU A 41 1.98 3.40 0.69
C GLU A 41 0.59 3.08 0.11
N ARG A 42 0.50 2.12 -0.81
CA ARG A 42 -0.74 1.76 -1.50
C ARG A 42 -0.83 0.25 -1.64
N VAL A 43 -1.99 -0.31 -1.33
CA VAL A 43 -2.26 -1.74 -1.28
C VAL A 43 -3.58 -2.05 -1.98
N VAL A 44 -3.56 -3.02 -2.88
CA VAL A 44 -4.78 -3.70 -3.36
C VAL A 44 -4.88 -5.02 -2.60
N ALA A 45 -5.90 -5.16 -1.75
CA ALA A 45 -6.07 -6.35 -0.92
C ALA A 45 -6.90 -7.40 -1.66
N LEU A 46 -6.31 -8.59 -1.85
CA LEU A 46 -6.93 -9.74 -2.49
C LEU A 46 -7.14 -10.89 -1.50
N SER A 47 -8.23 -11.63 -1.67
CA SER A 47 -8.62 -12.79 -0.87
C SER A 47 -8.50 -12.51 0.63
N GLY A 48 -7.84 -13.39 1.39
CA GLY A 48 -7.64 -13.24 2.83
C GLY A 48 -6.75 -12.08 3.26
N SER A 49 -6.10 -11.34 2.34
CA SER A 49 -5.11 -10.32 2.73
C SER A 49 -5.73 -9.07 3.35
N LEU A 50 -7.00 -8.74 3.04
CA LEU A 50 -7.69 -7.60 3.63
C LEU A 50 -7.73 -7.70 5.16
N ARG A 51 -7.88 -8.92 5.69
CA ARG A 51 -7.81 -9.21 7.13
C ARG A 51 -6.52 -8.68 7.77
N TYR A 52 -5.38 -8.95 7.14
CA TYR A 52 -4.09 -8.53 7.70
C TYR A 52 -3.94 -7.02 7.71
N ILE A 53 -4.39 -6.34 6.65
CA ILE A 53 -4.37 -4.87 6.59
C ILE A 53 -5.25 -4.28 7.70
N VAL A 54 -6.41 -4.89 7.96
CA VAL A 54 -7.29 -4.48 9.06
C VAL A 54 -6.63 -4.68 10.43
N TYR A 55 -5.96 -5.81 10.66
CA TYR A 55 -5.26 -6.10 11.92
C TYR A 55 -4.10 -5.14 12.18
N LEU A 56 -3.40 -4.74 11.12
CA LEU A 56 -2.35 -3.72 11.21
C LEU A 56 -2.89 -2.30 11.34
N GLN A 57 -4.22 -2.11 11.32
CA GLN A 57 -4.90 -0.81 11.29
C GLN A 57 -4.41 0.12 10.16
N ALA A 58 -3.89 -0.46 9.08
CA ALA A 58 -3.26 0.27 7.97
C ALA A 58 -4.29 0.64 6.88
N PHE A 59 -5.43 1.18 7.31
CA PHE A 59 -6.60 1.39 6.45
C PHE A 59 -6.38 2.44 5.36
N ASP A 60 -5.59 3.48 5.67
CA ASP A 60 -5.21 4.58 4.79
C ASP A 60 -4.41 4.14 3.56
N LYS A 61 -3.85 2.92 3.60
CA LYS A 61 -3.05 2.35 2.52
C LYS A 61 -3.90 1.62 1.48
N ILE A 62 -5.16 1.33 1.77
CA ILE A 62 -5.99 0.51 0.88
C ILE A 62 -6.47 1.39 -0.29
N VAL A 63 -6.18 0.96 -1.52
CA VAL A 63 -6.63 1.61 -2.74
C VAL A 63 -7.51 0.71 -3.61
N GLY A 64 -7.77 -0.53 -3.16
CA GLY A 64 -8.64 -1.47 -3.86
C GLY A 64 -8.85 -2.76 -3.09
N ILE A 65 -10.00 -3.37 -3.32
CA ILE A 65 -10.42 -4.68 -2.78
C ILE A 65 -11.21 -5.44 -3.83
N GLU A 66 -11.38 -6.75 -3.64
CA GLU A 66 -12.27 -7.55 -4.48
C GLU A 66 -13.75 -7.23 -4.23
N GLY A 67 -14.56 -7.24 -5.28
CA GLY A 67 -16.00 -6.95 -5.18
C GLY A 67 -16.77 -7.93 -4.27
N ILE A 68 -16.25 -9.14 -4.06
CA ILE A 68 -16.85 -10.12 -3.13
C ILE A 68 -16.84 -9.63 -1.68
N GLU A 69 -15.88 -8.79 -1.28
CA GLU A 69 -15.82 -8.24 0.07
C GLU A 69 -17.02 -7.33 0.37
N LYS A 70 -17.60 -6.70 -0.67
CA LYS A 70 -18.78 -5.84 -0.58
C LYS A 70 -20.10 -6.62 -0.54
N LYS A 71 -20.08 -7.93 -0.82
CA LYS A 71 -21.30 -8.76 -0.89
C LYS A 71 -21.74 -9.24 0.49
N ARG A 72 -23.05 -9.32 0.69
CA ARG A 72 -23.67 -9.83 1.92
C ARG A 72 -23.30 -11.30 2.11
N VAL A 73 -22.72 -11.63 3.26
CA VAL A 73 -22.16 -12.96 3.54
C VAL A 73 -23.17 -13.92 4.16
N MET A 74 -24.24 -13.42 4.78
CA MET A 74 -25.19 -14.24 5.53
C MET A 74 -26.64 -13.82 5.26
N LYS A 75 -27.45 -14.79 4.83
CA LYS A 75 -28.90 -14.65 4.65
C LYS A 75 -29.54 -14.40 6.02
N GLY A 76 -30.24 -13.29 6.18
CA GLY A 76 -30.91 -12.92 7.44
C GLY A 76 -30.13 -11.96 8.36
N ILE A 77 -28.84 -11.71 8.12
CA ILE A 77 -28.07 -10.70 8.88
C ILE A 77 -28.07 -9.38 8.09
N PRO A 78 -28.51 -8.24 8.65
CA PRO A 78 -28.61 -6.96 7.93
C PRO A 78 -27.25 -6.33 7.58
N ALA A 79 -26.13 -6.92 8.01
CA ALA A 79 -24.78 -6.46 7.68
C ALA A 79 -24.53 -6.46 6.16
N THR A 80 -24.09 -5.32 5.62
CA THR A 80 -23.67 -5.15 4.23
C THR A 80 -22.18 -5.50 4.10
N GLY A 81 -21.85 -6.47 3.25
CA GLY A 81 -20.46 -6.91 3.05
C GLY A 81 -19.89 -7.82 4.16
N LYS A 82 -18.65 -8.26 3.97
CA LYS A 82 -17.88 -9.01 4.98
C LYS A 82 -17.44 -8.10 6.13
N ALA A 83 -17.10 -8.69 7.27
CA ALA A 83 -16.73 -7.95 8.49
C ALA A 83 -15.62 -6.90 8.24
N TYR A 84 -14.64 -7.22 7.39
CA TYR A 84 -13.54 -6.30 7.07
C TYR A 84 -13.99 -5.12 6.20
N TRP A 85 -14.90 -5.34 5.24
CA TRP A 85 -15.48 -4.28 4.44
C TRP A 85 -16.16 -3.22 5.30
N LEU A 86 -16.91 -3.63 6.33
CA LEU A 86 -17.61 -2.70 7.22
C LEU A 86 -16.68 -1.69 7.91
N VAL A 87 -15.42 -2.06 8.14
CA VAL A 87 -14.42 -1.20 8.81
C VAL A 87 -13.76 -0.22 7.84
N ILE A 88 -13.69 -0.56 6.54
CA ILE A 88 -12.95 0.21 5.53
C ILE A 88 -13.84 0.87 4.47
N LYS A 89 -15.16 0.64 4.49
CA LYS A 89 -16.12 1.11 3.49
C LYS A 89 -16.11 2.64 3.26
N ASP A 90 -15.73 3.41 4.29
CA ASP A 90 -15.69 4.87 4.23
C ASP A 90 -14.30 5.39 3.80
N LYS A 91 -13.38 4.48 3.47
CA LYS A 91 -11.98 4.77 3.12
C LYS A 91 -11.60 4.33 1.70
N VAL A 92 -12.45 3.55 1.02
CA VAL A 92 -12.17 2.91 -0.29
C VAL A 92 -13.37 2.97 -1.22
#